data_AF-A0A2K6T5P8-F1
#
_entry.id   AF-A0A2K6T5P8-F1
#
_cell.length_a   1.000
_cell.length_b   1.000
_cell.length_c   1.000
_cell.angle_alpha   90.00
_cell.angle_beta   90.00
_cell.angle_gamma   90.00
#
_symmetry.space_group_name_H-M   'P 1'
#
loop_
_entity.id
_entity.type
_entity.pdbx_description
1 polymer ?
#
loop_
_entity_poly.entity_id
_entity_poly.type
_entity_poly.pdbx_seq_one_letter_code
_entity_poly.pdbx_strand_id
1 'polypeptide(L)'
;FAQTISTITEMNLPQLEMLKNQLDQKVEFLSKLHDVEHVLIDVGTVYHVEKIAEDAKDFFKRKTGFLTTQMEKIQAAFQEKYIMKQAVTEMMSQKIQQITALGAAQATAKA
;
A
#
# COMPACT_ATOMS: atom_id res chain seq x y z
N PHE A 1 -5.15 20.18 -3.97
CA PHE A 1 -5.81 18.90 -3.62
C PHE A 1 -5.74 17.89 -4.76
N ALA A 2 -6.25 18.19 -5.97
CA ALA A 2 -6.23 17.25 -7.10
C ALA A 2 -4.81 16.82 -7.54
N GLN A 3 -3.84 17.74 -7.61
CA GLN A 3 -2.46 17.42 -8.00
C GLN A 3 -1.80 16.39 -7.06
N THR A 4 -2.05 16.53 -5.75
CA THR A 4 -1.52 15.62 -4.72
C THR A 4 -2.12 14.21 -4.82
N ILE A 5 -3.37 14.09 -5.29
CA ILE A 5 -4.06 12.80 -5.48
C ILE A 5 -3.46 12.04 -6.67
N SER A 6 -3.09 12.73 -7.76
CA SER A 6 -2.42 12.10 -8.91
C SER A 6 -1.08 11.50 -8.52
N THR A 7 -0.25 12.25 -7.78
CA THR A 7 1.10 11.81 -7.38
C THR A 7 1.08 10.60 -6.45
N ILE A 8 0.05 10.43 -5.60
CA ILE A 8 -0.05 9.26 -4.70
C ILE A 8 -0.37 7.97 -5.47
N THR A 9 -1.08 8.09 -6.58
CA THR A 9 -1.50 6.94 -7.40
C THR A 9 -0.33 6.36 -8.20
N GLU A 10 0.74 7.14 -8.39
CA GLU A 10 1.94 6.76 -9.16
C GLU A 10 3.06 6.16 -8.29
N MET A 11 2.89 6.09 -6.96
CA MET A 11 3.91 5.57 -6.04
C MET A 11 3.92 4.04 -5.94
N ASN A 12 5.10 3.46 -5.75
CA ASN A 12 5.24 2.02 -5.51
C ASN A 12 4.93 1.63 -4.05
N LEU A 13 4.72 0.33 -3.80
CA LEU A 13 4.28 -0.20 -2.50
C LEU A 13 5.19 0.23 -1.32
N PRO A 14 6.54 0.17 -1.43
CA PRO A 14 7.43 0.63 -0.36
C PRO A 14 7.31 2.12 -0.02
N GLN A 15 7.14 2.98 -1.04
CA GLN A 15 6.97 4.42 -0.84
C GLN A 15 5.65 4.74 -0.13
N LEU A 16 4.60 3.99 -0.45
CA LEU A 16 3.30 4.14 0.18
C LEU A 16 3.34 3.76 1.66
N GLU A 17 4.10 2.73 2.01
CA GLU A 17 4.29 2.24 3.39
C GLU A 17 5.09 3.22 4.24
N MET A 18 6.17 3.76 3.69
CA MET A 18 6.94 4.82 4.34
C MET A 18 6.07 6.06 4.60
N LEU A 19 5.25 6.48 3.62
CA LEU A 19 4.37 7.63 3.78
C LEU A 19 3.28 7.39 4.83
N LYS A 20 2.70 6.19 4.88
CA LYS A 20 1.72 5.81 5.91
C LYS A 20 2.33 5.93 7.32
N ASN A 21 3.52 5.37 7.52
CA ASN A 21 4.19 5.40 8.83
C ASN A 21 4.51 6.83 9.30
N GLN A 22 4.91 7.72 8.38
CA GLN A 22 5.13 9.13 8.69
C GLN A 22 3.84 9.84 9.12
N LEU A 23 2.70 9.51 8.49
CA LEU A 23 1.41 10.10 8.84
C LEU A 23 0.91 9.59 10.19
N ASP A 24 1.09 8.30 10.48
CA ASP A 24 0.70 7.69 11.75
C ASP A 24 1.48 8.30 12.93
N GLN A 25 2.80 8.49 12.78
CA GLN A 25 3.61 9.21 13.77
C GLN A 25 3.13 10.64 14.01
N LYS A 26 2.69 11.33 12.95
CA LYS A 26 2.19 12.71 13.05
C LYS A 26 0.83 12.76 13.75
N VAL A 27 -0.05 11.79 13.52
CA VAL A 27 -1.34 11.65 14.23
C VAL A 27 -1.12 11.37 15.72
N GLU A 28 -0.18 10.48 16.05
CA GLU A 28 0.13 10.15 17.44
C GLU A 28 0.68 11.37 18.19
N PHE A 29 1.57 12.13 17.55
CA PHE A 29 2.11 13.36 18.10
C PHE A 29 1.02 14.42 18.37
N LEU A 30 0.13 14.66 17.41
CA LEU A 30 -1.00 15.58 17.58
C LEU A 30 -1.99 15.12 18.67
N SER A 31 -2.15 13.81 18.82
CA SER A 31 -3.00 13.22 19.87
C SER A 31 -2.41 13.45 21.26
N LYS A 32 -1.09 13.38 21.41
CA LYS A 32 -0.39 13.66 22.68
C LYS A 32 -0.40 15.14 23.07
N LEU A 33 -0.37 16.05 22.10
CA LEU A 33 -0.43 17.50 22.38
C LEU A 33 -1.80 17.93 22.93
N HIS A 34 -2.88 17.30 22.47
CA HIS A 34 -4.24 17.57 22.96
C HIS A 34 -4.40 17.30 24.47
N ASP A 35 -3.64 16.34 25.01
CA ASP A 35 -3.76 15.89 26.41
C ASP A 35 -3.00 16.79 27.41
N VAL A 36 -2.09 17.65 26.95
CA VAL A 36 -1.17 18.43 27.82
C VAL A 36 -1.50 19.92 27.87
N GLU A 37 -2.27 20.46 26.91
CA GLU A 37 -2.51 21.90 26.79
C GLU A 37 -3.68 22.44 27.65
N HIS A 38 -4.47 21.55 28.27
CA HIS A 38 -5.70 21.92 28.97
C HIS A 38 -5.54 22.67 30.30
N VAL A 39 -4.33 22.87 30.83
CA VAL A 39 -4.13 23.45 32.18
C VAL A 39 -3.62 24.90 32.18
N LEU A 40 -3.23 25.50 31.04
CA LEU A 40 -2.48 26.78 31.08
C LEU A 40 -2.91 27.94 30.17
N ILE A 41 -3.92 27.81 29.30
CA ILE A 41 -4.32 28.90 28.38
C ILE A 41 -5.84 29.15 28.47
N ASP A 42 -6.21 30.08 29.33
CA ASP A 42 -7.56 30.54 29.67
C ASP A 42 -8.51 30.77 28.47
N VAL A 43 -9.45 29.83 28.26
CA VAL A 43 -10.83 29.88 27.72
C VAL A 43 -11.14 30.57 26.35
N GLY A 44 -10.34 31.49 25.82
CA GLY A 44 -10.68 32.27 24.60
C GLY A 44 -10.03 31.80 23.29
N THR A 45 -8.74 31.43 23.33
CA THR A 45 -7.95 31.03 22.14
C THR A 45 -7.95 29.51 21.92
N VAL A 46 -8.31 28.75 22.96
CA VAL A 46 -8.40 27.28 23.00
C VAL A 46 -9.37 26.73 21.96
N TYR A 47 -10.55 27.34 21.81
CA TYR A 47 -11.59 26.83 20.89
C TYR A 47 -11.15 26.85 19.41
N HIS A 48 -10.31 27.80 19.03
CA HIS A 48 -9.78 27.90 17.67
C HIS A 48 -8.63 26.89 17.43
N VAL A 49 -7.78 26.66 18.42
CA VAL A 49 -6.65 25.69 18.31
C VAL A 49 -7.17 24.25 18.39
N GLU A 50 -8.12 23.96 19.27
CA GLU A 50 -8.77 22.65 19.35
C GLU A 50 -9.46 22.26 18.04
N LYS A 51 -10.23 23.18 17.42
CA LYS A 51 -10.82 22.92 16.11
C LYS A 51 -9.77 22.63 15.04
N ILE A 52 -8.66 23.38 15.02
CA ILE A 52 -7.57 23.14 14.05
C ILE A 52 -6.89 21.79 14.29
N ALA A 53 -6.70 21.40 15.55
CA ALA A 53 -6.10 20.11 15.91
C ALA A 53 -7.00 18.93 15.55
N GLU A 54 -8.31 19.02 15.83
CA GLU A 54 -9.30 18.01 15.45
C GLU A 54 -9.45 17.92 13.92
N ASP A 55 -9.54 19.04 13.21
CA ASP A 55 -9.56 19.07 11.74
C ASP A 55 -8.29 18.47 11.13
N ALA A 56 -7.12 18.70 11.75
CA ALA A 56 -5.85 18.10 11.35
C ALA A 56 -5.83 16.58 11.60
N LYS A 57 -6.30 16.11 12.76
CA LYS A 57 -6.45 14.68 13.05
C LYS A 57 -7.36 14.02 12.03
N ASP A 58 -8.52 14.60 11.73
CA ASP A 58 -9.46 14.09 10.74
C ASP A 58 -8.89 14.12 9.32
N PHE A 59 -8.12 15.14 8.96
CA PHE A 59 -7.40 15.18 7.70
C PHE A 59 -6.38 14.04 7.59
N PHE A 60 -5.55 13.84 8.61
CA PHE A 60 -4.54 12.78 8.60
C PHE A 60 -5.18 11.39 8.65
N LYS A 61 -6.23 11.20 9.45
CA LYS A 61 -7.00 9.95 9.53
C LYS A 61 -7.62 9.56 8.19
N ARG A 62 -8.23 10.52 7.47
CA ARG A 62 -8.74 10.31 6.10
C ARG A 62 -7.61 9.94 5.14
N LYS A 63 -6.45 10.59 5.24
CA LYS A 63 -5.30 10.32 4.38
C LYS A 63 -4.69 8.95 4.65
N THR A 64 -4.56 8.54 5.91
CA THR A 64 -4.14 7.19 6.30
C THR A 64 -5.13 6.14 5.78
N GLY A 65 -6.44 6.35 5.95
CA GLY A 65 -7.45 5.43 5.41
C GLY A 65 -7.40 5.28 3.89
N PHE A 66 -7.17 6.39 3.17
CA PHE A 66 -6.96 6.34 1.72
C PHE A 66 -5.72 5.52 1.34
N LEU A 67 -4.58 5.73 2.01
CA LEU A 67 -3.36 4.97 1.75
C LEU A 67 -3.55 3.48 2.04
N THR A 68 -4.21 3.12 3.14
CA THR A 68 -4.56 1.72 3.45
C THR A 68 -5.38 1.08 2.33
N THR A 69 -6.42 1.77 1.86
CA THR A 69 -7.26 1.28 0.75
C THR A 69 -6.46 1.06 -0.54
N GLN A 70 -5.49 1.94 -0.82
CA GLN A 70 -4.63 1.79 -1.99
C GLN A 70 -3.63 0.63 -1.83
N MET A 71 -3.07 0.42 -0.63
CA MET A 71 -2.22 -0.73 -0.34
C MET A 71 -2.98 -2.06 -0.53
N GLU A 72 -4.21 -2.16 -0.03
CA GLU A 72 -5.05 -3.35 -0.18
C GLU A 72 -5.30 -3.68 -1.66
N LYS A 73 -5.60 -2.66 -2.48
CA LYS A 73 -5.76 -2.83 -3.93
C LYS A 73 -4.47 -3.31 -4.61
N ILE A 74 -3.33 -2.75 -4.24
CA ILE A 74 -2.02 -3.16 -4.79
C ILE A 74 -1.69 -4.60 -4.35
N GLN A 75 -1.96 -4.96 -3.10
CA GLN A 75 -1.71 -6.31 -2.59
C GLN A 75 -2.56 -7.35 -3.33
N ALA A 76 -3.83 -7.06 -3.59
CA ALA A 76 -4.70 -7.93 -4.38
C ALA A 76 -4.19 -8.09 -5.82
N ALA A 77 -3.85 -6.99 -6.50
CA ALA A 77 -3.31 -7.02 -7.86
C ALA A 77 -1.95 -7.73 -7.94
N PHE A 78 -1.13 -7.60 -6.90
CA PHE A 78 0.16 -8.29 -6.80
C PHE A 78 -0.02 -9.80 -6.62
N GLN A 79 -0.92 -10.24 -5.73
CA GLN A 79 -1.23 -11.66 -5.54
C GLN A 79 -1.75 -12.30 -6.84
N GLU A 80 -2.65 -11.63 -7.55
CA GLU A 80 -3.16 -12.10 -8.84
C GLU A 80 -2.03 -12.23 -9.88
N LYS A 81 -1.18 -11.21 -10.01
CA LYS A 81 0.00 -11.26 -10.91
C LYS A 81 1.00 -12.35 -10.50
N TYR A 82 1.18 -12.59 -9.20
CA TYR A 82 2.07 -13.64 -8.71
C TYR A 82 1.54 -15.04 -9.05
N ILE A 83 0.25 -15.29 -8.83
CA ILE A 83 -0.41 -16.56 -9.21
C ILE A 83 -0.32 -16.76 -10.72
N MET A 84 -0.64 -15.72 -11.50
CA MET A 84 -0.55 -15.77 -12.96
C MET A 84 0.87 -16.13 -13.43
N LYS A 85 1.89 -15.50 -12.84
CA LYS A 85 3.29 -15.82 -13.13
C LYS A 85 3.62 -17.28 -12.80
N GLN A 86 3.19 -17.79 -11.65
CA GLN A 86 3.43 -19.18 -11.27
C GLN A 86 2.77 -20.16 -12.25
N ALA A 87 1.50 -19.93 -12.59
CA ALA A 87 0.77 -20.75 -13.56
C ALA A 87 1.46 -20.78 -14.95
N VAL A 88 1.93 -19.62 -15.43
CA VAL A 88 2.68 -19.55 -16.70
C VAL A 88 4.02 -20.30 -16.62
N THR A 89 4.71 -20.20 -15.48
CA THR A 89 5.99 -20.90 -15.26
C THR A 89 5.79 -22.42 -15.25
N GLU A 90 4.75 -22.90 -14.58
CA GLU A 90 4.39 -24.33 -14.57
C GLU A 90 4.00 -24.83 -15.95
N MET A 91 3.17 -24.09 -16.70
CA MET A 91 2.78 -24.45 -18.06
C MET A 91 4.00 -24.52 -19.00
N MET A 92 4.95 -23.59 -18.85
CA MET A 92 6.19 -23.59 -19.61
C MET A 92 7.03 -24.83 -19.31
N SER A 93 7.15 -25.20 -18.02
CA SER A 93 7.85 -26.42 -17.61
C SER A 93 7.20 -27.69 -18.16
N GLN A 94 5.87 -27.78 -18.13
CA GLN A 94 5.12 -28.89 -18.72
C GLN A 94 5.32 -29.00 -20.24
N LYS A 95 5.31 -27.87 -20.97
CA LYS A 95 5.58 -27.87 -22.41
C LYS A 95 7.01 -28.31 -22.74
N ILE A 96 7.99 -27.89 -21.95
CA ILE A 96 9.40 -28.33 -22.12
C ILE A 96 9.50 -29.85 -21.93
N GLN A 97 8.89 -30.40 -20.88
CA GLN A 97 8.88 -31.84 -20.64
C GLN A 97 8.21 -32.64 -21.78
N GLN A 98 7.11 -32.13 -22.34
CA GLN A 98 6.46 -32.75 -23.51
C GLN A 98 7.36 -32.75 -24.75
N ILE A 99 8.03 -31.64 -25.06
CA ILE A 99 8.95 -31.56 -26.21
C ILE A 99 10.14 -32.49 -26.03
N THR A 100 10.72 -32.57 -24.82
CA THR A 100 11.83 -33.49 -24.54
C THR A 100 11.38 -34.95 -24.67
N ALA A 101 10.17 -35.30 -24.20
CA ALA A 101 9.62 -36.65 -24.35
C ALA A 101 9.34 -37.03 -25.82
N LEU A 102 8.81 -36.09 -26.62
CA LEU A 102 8.59 -36.29 -28.05
C LEU A 102 9.89 -36.37 -28.85
N GLY A 103 10.91 -35.58 -28.48
CA GLY A 103 12.25 -35.65 -29.08
C GLY A 103 12.98 -36.97 -28.78
N ALA A 104 12.77 -37.54 -27.59
CA ALA A 104 13.32 -38.85 -27.23
C ALA A 104 12.61 -40.01 -27.96
N ALA A 105 11.31 -39.90 -28.24
CA ALA A 105 10.54 -40.92 -28.96
C ALA A 105 10.88 -41.00 -30.47
N GLN A 106 11.36 -39.91 -31.08
CA GLN A 106 11.80 -39.92 -32.49
C GLN A 106 13.20 -40.52 -32.69
N ALA A 107 14.03 -40.57 -31.64
CA ALA A 107 15.38 -41.14 -31.72
C ALA A 107 15.39 -42.69 -31.65
N THR A 108 14.39 -43.31 -31.02
CA THR A 108 14.28 -44.78 -30.92
C THR A 108 13.53 -45.43 -32.09
N ALA A 109 12.76 -44.67 -32.88
CA ALA A 109 12.06 -45.19 -34.07
C ALA A 109 12.91 -45.22 -35.35
N LYS A 110 14.17 -44.74 -35.29
CA LYS A 110 15.11 -44.66 -36.43
C LYS A 110 16.37 -45.51 -36.26
N ALA A 111 16.46 -46.30 -35.19
CA ALA A 111 17.57 -47.23 -34.91
C ALA A 111 17.15 -48.69 -35.15
#